data_AF-A0A3D0TJ28-F1
#
_entry.id   AF-A0A3D0TJ28-F1
#
_cell.length_a   1.000
_cell.length_b   1.000
_cell.length_c   1.000
_cell.angle_alpha   90.00
_cell.angle_beta   90.00
_cell.angle_gamma   90.00
#
_symmetry.space_group_name_H-M   'P 1'
#
loop_
_entity.id
_entity.type
_entity.pdbx_description
1 polymer ?
#
loop_
_entity_poly.entity_id
_entity_poly.type
_entity_poly.pdbx_seq_one_letter_code
_entity_poly.pdbx_strand_id
1 'polypeptide(L)' 'LGTEVKSVRAGQINLAESYCRVDDSLQVYLLNAHISQYDFGNRHNHEPLRPRRLLLHRSEIRRLYGQVKEQGLT' A
#
# COMPACT_ATOMS: atom_id res chain seq x y z
N LEU A 1 -7.28 -3.37 -9.18
CA LEU A 1 -8.76 -3.40 -9.04
C LEU A 1 -9.30 -2.06 -9.48
N GLY A 2 -10.29 -2.03 -10.39
CA GLY A 2 -10.84 -0.77 -10.90
C GLY A 2 -11.63 0.02 -9.85
N THR A 3 -12.24 -0.67 -8.89
CA THR A 3 -13.01 -0.06 -7.81
C THR A 3 -12.15 0.78 -6.87
N GLU A 4 -10.92 0.35 -6.54
CA GLU A 4 -9.96 1.16 -5.76
C GLU A 4 -9.63 2.48 -6.47
N VAL A 5 -9.36 2.41 -7.78
CA VAL A 5 -9.04 3.61 -8.57
C VAL A 5 -10.21 4.60 -8.54
N LYS A 6 -11.46 4.12 -8.55
CA LYS A 6 -12.64 4.98 -8.44
C LYS A 6 -12.77 5.62 -7.06
N SER A 7 -12.62 4.86 -5.98
CA SER A 7 -12.64 5.39 -4.62
C SER A 7 -11.54 6.43 -4.37
N VAL A 8 -10.31 6.14 -4.81
CA VAL A 8 -9.18 7.08 -4.68
C VAL A 8 -9.43 8.36 -5.48
N ARG A 9 -9.95 8.25 -6.71
CA ARG A 9 -10.31 9.44 -7.51
C ARG A 9 -11.44 10.25 -6.89
N ALA A 10 -12.31 9.62 -6.09
CA ALA A 10 -13.35 10.30 -5.32
C ALA A 10 -12.83 10.88 -3.97
N GLY A 11 -11.52 10.78 -3.69
CA GLY A 11 -10.93 11.26 -2.43
C GLY A 11 -11.19 10.37 -1.23
N GLN A 12 -11.76 9.18 -1.43
CA GLN A 12 -12.12 8.23 -0.37
C GLN A 12 -10.92 7.36 0.04
N ILE A 13 -9.84 8.00 0.46
CA ILE A 13 -8.60 7.37 0.91
C ILE A 13 -8.09 8.03 2.18
N ASN A 14 -7.64 7.21 3.13
CA ASN A 14 -6.94 7.64 4.33
C ASN A 14 -5.57 6.93 4.42
N LEU A 15 -4.51 7.73 4.50
CA LEU A 15 -3.11 7.29 4.60
C LEU A 15 -2.47 7.62 5.96
N ALA A 16 -3.20 8.23 6.90
CA ALA A 16 -2.64 8.78 8.13
C ALA A 16 -1.87 7.74 8.97
N GLU A 17 -2.37 6.50 9.04
CA GLU A 17 -1.75 5.39 9.79
C GLU A 17 -1.11 4.35 8.86
N SER A 18 -0.97 4.68 7.58
CA SER A 18 -0.40 3.78 6.59
C SER A 18 1.12 3.84 6.59
N TYR A 19 1.76 2.69 6.41
CA TYR A 19 3.22 2.59 6.36
C TYR A 19 3.66 1.58 5.29
N CYS A 20 4.89 1.73 4.84
CA CYS A 20 5.51 0.83 3.88
C CYS A 20 6.38 -0.19 4.61
N ARG A 21 6.19 -1.46 4.31
CA ARG A 21 7.05 -2.55 4.77
C ARG A 21 7.82 -3.11 3.60
N VAL A 22 9.11 -3.37 3.81
CA VAL A 22 9.95 -4.10 2.85
C VAL A 22 10.12 -5.53 3.36
N ASP A 23 9.65 -6.49 2.59
CA ASP A 23 9.80 -7.91 2.92
C ASP A 23 11.18 -8.43 2.52
N ASP A 24 11.60 -9.56 3.12
CA ASP A 24 12.89 -10.20 2.86
C ASP A 24 13.11 -10.60 1.40
N SER A 25 12.03 -10.72 0.63
CA SER A 25 12.05 -10.96 -0.82
C SER A 25 12.29 -9.67 -1.64
N LEU A 26 12.68 -8.56 -1.01
CA LEU A 26 12.85 -7.23 -1.63
C LEU A 26 11.59 -6.77 -2.37
N GLN A 27 10.44 -6.96 -1.74
CA GLN A 27 9.15 -6.44 -2.21
C GLN A 27 8.64 -5.42 -1.20
N VAL A 28 8.08 -4.33 -1.71
CA VAL A 28 7.53 -3.26 -0.87
C VAL A 28 6.03 -3.31 -0.90
N TYR A 29 5.43 -3.29 0.29
CA TYR A 29 3.99 -3.29 0.48
C TYR A 29 3.57 -2.07 1.27
N LEU A 30 2.50 -1.42 0.82
CA LEU A 30 1.78 -0.42 1.58
C LEU A 30 0.73 -1.14 2.44
N LEU A 31 0.89 -0.99 3.76
CA LEU A 31 0.03 -1.55 4.79
C LEU A 31 -0.79 -0.44 5.44
N ASN A 32 -1.94 -0.80 6.00
CA ASN A 32 -2.87 0.09 6.72
C ASN A 32 -3.38 1.31 5.93
N ALA A 33 -3.18 1.34 4.60
CA ALA A 33 -3.85 2.30 3.74
C ALA A 33 -5.33 1.92 3.61
N HIS A 34 -6.20 2.77 4.15
CA HIS A 34 -7.65 2.58 4.07
C HIS A 34 -8.19 3.25 2.80
N ILE A 35 -8.71 2.45 1.87
CA ILE A 35 -9.44 2.94 0.70
C ILE A 35 -10.88 2.47 0.85
N SER A 36 -11.82 3.39 0.99
CA SER A 36 -13.22 3.00 1.16
C SER A 36 -13.72 2.24 -0.07
N GLN A 37 -14.65 1.31 0.13
CA GLN A 37 -15.29 0.62 -1.00
C GLN A 37 -15.95 1.63 -1.93
N TYR A 38 -16.07 1.26 -3.21
CA TYR A 38 -16.75 2.11 -4.16
C TYR A 38 -18.27 1.92 -4.00
N ASP A 39 -19.00 3.00 -3.75
CA ASP A 39 -20.45 2.97 -3.48
C ASP A 39 -21.26 2.40 -4.65
N PHE A 40 -20.80 2.60 -5.89
CA PHE A 40 -21.40 2.01 -7.09
C PHE A 40 -20.74 0.66 -7.47
N GLY A 41 -19.98 0.08 -6.56
CA GLY A 41 -19.42 -1.26 -6.69
C GLY A 41 -20.42 -2.32 -6.24
N ASN A 42 -20.56 -3.39 -7.03
CA ASN A 42 -21.40 -4.53 -6.68
C ASN A 42 -20.64 -5.52 -5.76
N ARG A 43 -21.06 -6.78 -5.71
CA ARG A 43 -20.45 -7.87 -4.92
C ARG A 43 -18.93 -8.08 -5.12
N HIS A 44 -18.34 -7.52 -6.17
CA HIS A 44 -16.90 -7.57 -6.49
C HIS A 44 -16.14 -6.32 -6.04
N ASN A 45 -16.46 -5.80 -4.86
CA ASN A 45 -15.72 -4.69 -4.26
C ASN A 45 -14.36 -5.16 -3.70
N HIS A 46 -13.45 -4.20 -3.50
CA HIS A 46 -12.14 -4.47 -2.93
C HIS A 46 -12.21 -4.43 -1.40
N GLU A 47 -11.26 -5.11 -0.75
CA GLU A 47 -11.06 -4.98 0.69
C GLU A 47 -10.37 -3.64 1.00
N PRO A 48 -10.94 -2.80 1.90
CA PRO A 48 -10.42 -1.46 2.16
C PRO A 48 -8.97 -1.42 2.63
N LEU A 49 -8.58 -2.36 3.49
CA LEU A 49 -7.28 -2.43 4.16
C LEU A 49 -6.33 -3.44 3.51
N ARG A 50 -6.58 -3.88 2.28
CA ARG A 50 -5.71 -4.91 1.67
C ARG A 50 -4.26 -4.40 1.54
N PRO A 51 -3.26 -5.26 1.76
CA PRO A 51 -1.87 -4.95 1.44
C PRO A 51 -1.71 -4.65 -0.05
N ARG A 52 -1.08 -3.52 -0.38
CA ARG A 52 -0.88 -3.08 -1.78
C ARG A 52 0.59 -3.15 -2.14
N ARG A 53 0.94 -4.02 -3.10
CA ARG A 53 2.32 -4.11 -3.60
C ARG A 53 2.68 -2.84 -4.37
N LEU A 54 3.78 -2.21 -3.97
CA LEU A 54 4.34 -1.06 -4.66
C LEU A 54 5.36 -1.52 -5.71
N LEU A 55 5.47 -0.73 -6.78
CA LEU A 55 6.45 -0.94 -7.83
C LEU A 55 7.55 0.11 -7.67
N LEU A 56 8.76 -0.33 -7.37
CA LEU A 56 9.96 0.50 -7.24
C LEU A 56 11.13 -0.14 -7.99
N HIS A 57 12.16 0.63 -8.26
CA HIS A 57 13.40 0.09 -8.84
C HIS A 57 14.17 -0.74 -7.81
N ARG A 58 14.90 -1.76 -8.30
CA ARG A 58 15.68 -2.67 -7.44
C ARG A 58 16.73 -1.95 -6.58
N SER A 59 17.34 -0.90 -7.11
CA SER A 59 18.31 -0.06 -6.39
C SER A 59 17.67 0.68 -5.22
N GLU A 60 16.47 1.23 -5.43
CA GLU A 60 15.71 1.96 -4.42
C GLU A 60 15.29 1.04 -3.27
N ILE A 61 14.79 -0.16 -3.60
CA ILE A 61 14.35 -1.14 -2.59
C ILE A 61 15.51 -1.55 -1.69
N ARG A 62 16.71 -1.80 -2.25
CA ARG A 62 17.89 -2.15 -1.45
C ARG A 62 18.32 -1.02 -0.52
N ARG A 63 18.25 0.23 -1.00
CA ARG A 63 18.56 1.41 -0.19
C ARG A 63 17.60 1.50 1.00
N LEU A 64 16.29 1.38 0.75
CA LEU A 64 15.27 1.41 1.81
C LEU A 64 15.43 0.25 2.79
N TYR A 65 15.67 -0.97 2.29
CA TYR A 65 15.88 -2.15 3.13
C TYR A 65 17.09 -1.99 4.07
N GLY A 66 18.21 -1.45 3.55
CA GLY A 66 19.39 -1.14 4.37
C GLY A 66 19.08 -0.12 5.47
N GLN A 67 18.41 0.97 5.12
CA GLN A 67 18.05 2.03 6.07
C GLN A 67 17.12 1.53 7.19
N VAL A 68 16.10 0.75 6.84
CA VAL A 68 15.15 0.15 7.82
C VAL A 68 15.90 -0.78 8.77
N LYS A 69 16.79 -1.63 8.24
CA LYS A 69 17.57 -2.59 9.05
C LYS A 69 18.59 -1.93 9.96
N GLU A 70 19.24 -0.87 9.50
CA GLU A 70 20.22 -0.10 10.29
C GLU A 70 19.57 0.71 11.41
N GLN A 71 18.39 1.28 11.17
CA GLN A 71 17.70 2.12 12.16
C GLN A 71 16.93 1.31 13.21
N GLY A 72 16.75 -0.01 13.03
CA GLY A 72 15.85 -0.80 13.90
C GLY A 72 14.42 -0.27 13.89
N LEU A 73 14.08 0.55 12.89
CA LEU A 73 12.77 1.15 12.73
C LEU A 73 11.87 0.07 12.10
N THR A 74 10.78 -0.25 12.80
CA THR A 74 9.79 -1.27 12.45
C THR A 74 9.31 -1.23 11.00
#